data_AF-A0A1G5SXC1-F1
#
_entry.id   AF-A0A1G5SXC1-F1
#
_cell.length_a   1.000
_cell.length_b   1.000
_cell.length_c   1.000
_cell.angle_alpha   90.00
_cell.angle_beta   90.00
_cell.angle_gamma   90.00
#
_symmetry.space_group_name_H-M   'P 1'
#
loop_
_entity.id
_entity.type
_entity.pdbx_description
1 polymer ?
#
loop_
_entity_poly.entity_id
_entity_poly.type
_entity_poly.pdbx_seq_one_letter_code
_entity_poly.pdbx_strand_id
1 'polypeptide(L)'
;MGFGTVRAWLDRCDGTRVAGWAQDRADPDATVCLDIVVDGRIVAMTVAALYRADIAALGVGDGRHGFDLGLATPLAPGAPHVVEVRRSVDDAVICAITTDAAGLWTPLLAA
;
A
#
# COMPACT_ATOMS: atom_id res chain seq x y z
N MET A 1 12.33 17.59 -12.31
CA MET A 1 12.09 17.25 -10.89
C MET A 1 11.62 15.82 -10.86
N GLY A 2 12.32 14.94 -10.15
CA GLY A 2 12.07 13.50 -10.15
C GLY A 2 11.30 13.08 -8.90
N PHE A 3 10.56 11.99 -9.00
CA PHE A 3 9.93 11.31 -7.87
C PHE A 3 11.01 10.72 -6.95
N GLY A 4 10.81 10.86 -5.64
CA GLY A 4 11.71 10.29 -4.64
C GLY A 4 11.40 8.83 -4.33
N THR A 5 12.27 8.22 -3.52
CA THR A 5 11.97 6.90 -2.94
C THR A 5 10.76 7.01 -2.02
N VAL A 6 9.77 6.16 -2.22
CA VAL A 6 8.60 6.05 -1.34
C VAL A 6 8.96 5.18 -0.14
N ARG A 7 8.65 5.65 1.07
CA ARG A 7 8.58 4.80 2.28
C ARG A 7 7.15 4.30 2.39
N ALA A 8 6.97 3.03 2.68
CA ALA A 8 5.65 2.47 2.87
C ALA A 8 5.65 1.33 3.88
N TRP A 9 4.50 1.16 4.50
CA TRP A 9 4.24 -0.01 5.32
C TRP A 9 2.82 -0.47 5.12
N LEU A 10 2.64 -1.78 5.14
CA LEU A 10 1.34 -2.41 5.05
C LEU A 10 0.95 -2.92 6.44
N ASP A 11 -0.03 -2.28 7.05
CA ASP A 11 -0.53 -2.67 8.38
C ASP A 11 -1.43 -3.90 8.30
N ARG A 12 -2.14 -4.06 7.17
CA ARG A 12 -3.12 -5.12 6.98
C ARG A 12 -3.30 -5.47 5.51
N CYS A 13 -3.28 -6.76 5.22
CA CYS A 13 -3.87 -7.35 4.01
C CYS A 13 -4.51 -8.67 4.41
N ASP A 14 -5.82 -8.80 4.22
CA ASP A 14 -6.60 -9.99 4.64
C ASP A 14 -7.48 -10.55 3.52
N GLY A 15 -7.21 -10.16 2.27
CA GLY A 15 -7.97 -10.59 1.09
C GLY A 15 -9.30 -9.87 0.89
N THR A 16 -9.77 -9.10 1.87
CA THR A 16 -10.94 -8.21 1.73
C THR A 16 -10.57 -6.75 1.86
N ARG A 17 -9.43 -6.46 2.50
CA ARG A 17 -9.02 -5.11 2.85
C ARG A 17 -7.50 -4.98 2.74
N VAL A 18 -7.06 -3.79 2.35
CA VAL A 18 -5.66 -3.39 2.33
C VAL A 18 -5.54 -2.06 3.05
N ALA A 19 -4.65 -1.98 4.04
CA ALA A 19 -4.42 -0.76 4.80
C ALA A 19 -2.93 -0.60 5.14
N GLY A 20 -2.49 0.65 5.24
CA GLY A 20 -1.09 0.96 5.43
C GLY A 20 -0.83 2.46 5.40
N TRP A 21 0.42 2.82 5.11
CA TRP A 21 0.82 4.19 4.82
C TRP A 21 1.89 4.24 3.74
N ALA A 22 1.98 5.38 3.04
CA ALA A 22 2.98 5.65 2.01
C ALA A 22 3.35 7.14 1.97
N GLN A 23 4.64 7.45 1.90
CA GLN A 23 5.18 8.81 1.83
C GLN A 23 6.28 8.89 0.77
N ASP A 24 6.20 9.88 -0.13
CA ASP A 24 7.34 10.24 -0.98
C ASP A 24 8.36 11.07 -0.19
N ARG A 25 9.62 10.64 -0.13
CA ARG A 25 10.69 11.39 0.54
C ARG A 25 11.09 12.68 -0.19
N ALA A 26 10.87 12.76 -1.50
CA ALA A 26 11.18 13.97 -2.26
C ALA A 26 10.16 15.09 -2.05
N ASP A 27 8.93 14.72 -1.68
CA ASP A 27 7.84 15.64 -1.36
C ASP A 27 7.07 15.11 -0.14
N PRO A 28 7.59 15.35 1.08
CA PRO A 28 7.12 14.69 2.29
C PRO A 28 5.71 15.09 2.72
N ASP A 29 5.18 16.20 2.21
CA ASP A 29 3.81 16.68 2.47
C ASP A 29 2.86 16.31 1.33
N ALA A 30 3.37 15.80 0.20
CA ALA A 30 2.54 15.37 -0.91
C ALA A 30 1.83 14.05 -0.60
N THR A 31 0.59 14.02 -1.07
CA THR A 31 -0.23 12.82 -1.02
C THR A 31 0.19 11.84 -2.12
N VAL A 32 0.38 10.58 -1.75
CA VAL A 32 0.78 9.53 -2.70
C VAL A 32 -0.47 8.83 -3.26
N CYS A 33 -0.65 8.87 -4.58
CA CYS A 33 -1.64 8.04 -5.27
C CYS A 33 -1.12 6.61 -5.41
N LEU A 34 -1.94 5.65 -5.02
CA LEU A 34 -1.59 4.24 -4.94
C LEU A 34 -2.53 3.38 -5.77
N ASP A 35 -1.94 2.41 -6.47
CA ASP A 35 -2.66 1.36 -7.18
C ASP A 35 -2.47 0.05 -6.41
N ILE A 36 -3.59 -0.60 -6.10
CA ILE A 36 -3.61 -1.95 -5.53
C ILE A 36 -3.69 -2.93 -6.68
N VAL A 37 -2.61 -3.69 -6.85
CA VAL A 37 -2.45 -4.68 -7.91
C VAL A 37 -2.55 -6.07 -7.30
N VAL A 38 -3.45 -6.89 -7.83
CA VAL A 38 -3.61 -8.30 -7.45
C VAL A 38 -3.34 -9.16 -8.67
N ASP A 39 -2.40 -10.08 -8.55
CA ASP A 39 -2.01 -11.01 -9.63
C ASP A 39 -1.74 -10.29 -10.96
N GLY A 40 -1.09 -9.12 -10.88
CA GLY A 40 -0.72 -8.29 -12.03
C GLY A 40 -1.84 -7.40 -12.58
N ARG A 41 -3.01 -7.31 -11.94
CA ARG A 41 -4.13 -6.44 -12.35
C ARG A 41 -4.44 -5.39 -11.30
N ILE A 42 -4.60 -4.14 -11.72
CA ILE A 42 -5.10 -3.08 -10.83
C ILE A 42 -6.56 -3.42 -10.46
N VAL A 43 -6.82 -3.64 -9.18
CA VAL A 43 -8.15 -3.96 -8.65
C VAL A 43 -8.78 -2.79 -7.90
N ALA A 44 -7.96 -1.85 -7.44
CA ALA A 44 -8.41 -0.65 -6.76
C ALA A 44 -7.35 0.45 -6.84
N MET A 45 -7.78 1.70 -6.70
CA MET A 45 -6.92 2.86 -6.59
C MET A 45 -7.28 3.60 -5.31
N THR A 46 -6.30 4.15 -4.62
CA THR A 46 -6.50 4.92 -3.40
C THR A 46 -5.49 6.06 -3.30
N VAL A 47 -5.71 6.92 -2.32
CA VAL A 47 -4.84 8.04 -2.03
C VAL A 47 -4.43 7.94 -0.55
N ALA A 48 -3.13 7.97 -0.30
CA ALA A 48 -2.55 7.95 1.03
C ALA A 48 -2.69 9.33 1.70
N ALA A 49 -3.92 9.69 2.11
CA ALA A 49 -4.28 10.99 2.69
C ALA A 49 -4.86 10.90 4.12
N LEU A 50 -5.01 9.70 4.67
CA LEU A 50 -5.59 9.52 5.99
C LEU A 50 -4.61 10.01 7.05
N TYR A 51 -5.05 10.94 7.89
CA TYR A 51 -4.26 11.41 9.02
C TYR A 51 -4.06 10.30 10.05
N ARG A 52 -2.82 10.15 10.48
CA ARG A 52 -2.39 9.16 11.46
C ARG A 52 -1.47 9.81 12.49
N ALA A 53 -1.94 9.88 13.74
CA ALA A 53 -1.21 10.54 14.82
C ALA A 53 0.11 9.86 15.17
N ASP A 54 0.17 8.54 15.01
CA ASP A 54 1.39 7.73 15.14
C ASP A 54 2.43 8.07 14.07
N ILE A 55 1.99 8.29 12.82
CA ILE A 55 2.86 8.74 11.72
C ILE A 55 3.32 10.18 11.91
N ALA A 56 2.42 11.07 12.32
CA ALA A 56 2.75 12.46 12.64
C ALA A 56 3.82 12.53 13.75
N ALA A 57 3.70 11.69 14.79
CA ALA A 57 4.66 11.63 15.90
C ALA A 57 6.04 11.13 15.47
N LEU A 58 6.15 10.40 14.36
CA LEU A 58 7.42 9.96 13.76
C LEU A 58 8.08 11.04 12.87
N GLY A 59 7.46 12.22 12.73
CA GLY A 59 7.96 13.31 11.89
C GLY A 59 7.86 13.04 10.39
N VAL A 60 6.93 12.16 9.99
CA VAL A 60 6.66 11.83 8.59
C VAL A 60 5.64 12.83 8.04
N GLY A 61 6.14 13.91 7.44
CA GLY A 61 5.32 14.96 6.80
C GLY A 61 4.31 15.60 7.76
N ASP A 62 3.09 15.78 7.28
CA ASP A 62 1.95 16.29 8.07
C ASP A 62 1.12 15.18 8.75
N GLY A 63 1.58 13.92 8.66
CA GLY A 63 0.90 12.75 9.19
C GLY A 63 -0.24 12.22 8.33
N ARG A 64 -0.55 12.83 7.17
CA ARG A 64 -1.60 12.41 6.24
C ARG A 64 -1.07 11.48 5.17
N HIS A 65 -0.54 10.34 5.60
CA HIS A 65 0.07 9.35 4.72
C HIS A 65 -0.59 7.98 4.82
N GLY A 66 -1.64 7.83 5.62
CA GLY A 66 -2.37 6.58 5.76
C GLY A 66 -3.29 6.31 4.58
N PHE A 67 -3.54 5.03 4.32
CA PHE A 67 -4.61 4.58 3.43
C PHE A 67 -5.29 3.36 4.02
N ASP A 68 -6.57 3.21 3.71
CA ASP A 68 -7.36 2.08 4.15
C ASP A 68 -8.52 1.89 3.16
N LEU A 69 -8.53 0.77 2.44
CA LEU A 69 -9.61 0.44 1.51
C LEU A 69 -10.02 -1.03 1.57
N GLY A 70 -11.32 -1.25 1.38
CA GLY A 70 -11.86 -2.58 1.06
C GLY A 70 -11.68 -2.88 -0.43
N LEU A 71 -11.39 -4.13 -0.75
CA LEU A 71 -11.42 -4.66 -2.11
C LEU A 71 -12.87 -4.90 -2.52
N ALA A 72 -13.28 -4.37 -3.67
CA ALA A 72 -14.64 -4.55 -4.17
C ALA A 72 -14.96 -6.03 -4.46
N THR A 73 -13.95 -6.80 -4.85
CA THR A 73 -14.03 -8.26 -4.99
C THR A 73 -13.02 -8.89 -4.03
N PRO A 74 -13.49 -9.67 -3.04
CA PRO A 74 -12.60 -10.42 -2.16
C PRO A 74 -11.71 -11.38 -2.94
N LEU A 75 -10.48 -11.56 -2.45
CA LEU A 75 -9.57 -12.58 -2.96
C LEU A 75 -10.13 -13.98 -2.64
N ALA A 76 -9.84 -14.95 -3.50
CA ALA A 76 -10.33 -16.30 -3.33
C ALA A 76 -9.66 -16.94 -2.10
N PRO A 77 -10.41 -17.39 -1.09
CA PRO A 77 -9.84 -18.02 0.08
C PRO A 77 -9.11 -19.32 -0.30
N GLY A 78 -7.91 -19.52 0.23
CA GLY A 78 -7.10 -20.72 -0.04
C GLY A 78 -6.55 -20.81 -1.47
N ALA A 79 -6.62 -19.72 -2.23
CA ALA A 79 -5.86 -19.56 -3.47
C ALA A 79 -4.65 -18.64 -3.21
N PRO A 80 -3.48 -18.95 -3.78
CA PRO A 80 -2.35 -18.04 -3.68
C PRO A 80 -2.64 -16.77 -4.47
N HIS A 81 -2.35 -15.62 -3.86
CA HIS A 81 -2.47 -14.31 -4.48
C HIS A 81 -1.27 -13.45 -4.15
N VAL A 82 -0.82 -12.66 -5.11
CA VAL A 82 0.18 -11.62 -4.89
C VAL A 82 -0.52 -10.26 -4.88
N VAL A 83 -0.38 -9.52 -3.79
CA VAL A 83 -0.91 -8.17 -3.63
C VAL A 83 0.26 -7.20 -3.59
N GLU A 84 0.28 -6.28 -4.53
CA GLU A 84 1.25 -5.20 -4.61
C GLU A 84 0.55 -3.86 -4.41
N VAL A 85 1.21 -2.98 -3.68
CA VAL A 85 0.88 -1.58 -3.62
C VAL A 85 1.90 -0.86 -4.47
N ARG A 86 1.44 -0.13 -5.47
CA ARG A 86 2.30 0.60 -6.40
C ARG A 86 1.97 2.08 -6.37
N ARG A 87 2.97 2.92 -6.61
CA ARG A 87 2.75 4.34 -6.82
C ARG A 87 2.21 4.57 -8.23
N SER A 88 1.07 5.24 -8.33
CA SER A 88 0.34 5.35 -9.60
C SER A 88 1.06 6.16 -10.68
N VAL A 89 1.92 7.11 -10.29
CA VAL A 89 2.56 8.03 -11.25
C VAL A 89 3.72 7.41 -12.03
N ASP A 90 4.36 6.36 -11.50
CA ASP A 90 5.57 5.75 -12.05
C ASP A 90 5.59 4.22 -11.95
N ASP A 91 4.49 3.60 -11.50
CA ASP A 91 4.33 2.15 -11.31
C ASP A 91 5.36 1.55 -10.33
N ALA A 92 5.97 2.38 -9.47
CA ALA A 92 6.95 1.92 -8.50
C ALA A 92 6.28 1.01 -7.47
N VAL A 93 6.71 -0.24 -7.35
CA VAL A 93 6.25 -1.16 -6.31
C VAL A 93 6.81 -0.71 -4.96
N ILE A 94 5.93 -0.33 -4.04
CA ILE A 94 6.33 0.20 -2.72
C ILE A 94 6.14 -0.83 -1.61
N CYS A 95 5.19 -1.76 -1.75
CA CYS A 95 4.98 -2.88 -0.84
C CYS A 95 4.43 -4.06 -1.63
N ALA A 96 4.80 -5.27 -1.23
CA ALA A 96 4.22 -6.48 -1.79
C ALA A 96 4.06 -7.55 -0.71
N ILE A 97 2.94 -8.24 -0.73
CA ILE A 97 2.62 -9.33 0.17
C ILE A 97 1.93 -10.44 -0.63
N THR A 98 2.24 -11.70 -0.31
CA THR A 98 1.59 -12.85 -0.92
C THR A 98 0.82 -13.63 0.12
N THR A 99 -0.28 -14.24 -0.29
CA THR A 99 -0.94 -15.31 0.47
C THR A 99 -0.74 -16.64 -0.26
N ASP A 100 -0.69 -17.74 0.49
CA ASP A 100 -0.62 -19.09 -0.05
C ASP A 100 -1.97 -19.82 0.03
N ALA A 101 -2.02 -21.08 -0.40
CA ALA A 101 -3.25 -21.88 -0.33
C ALA A 101 -3.71 -22.20 1.11
N ALA A 102 -2.85 -22.00 2.12
CA ALA A 102 -3.20 -22.11 3.53
C ALA A 102 -3.74 -20.78 4.09
N GLY A 103 -3.74 -19.70 3.30
CA GLY A 103 -4.12 -18.36 3.73
C GLY A 103 -3.04 -17.65 4.55
N LEU A 104 -1.80 -18.13 4.53
CA LEU A 104 -0.68 -17.51 5.24
C LEU A 104 -0.13 -16.34 4.45
N TRP A 105 -0.15 -15.16 5.07
CA TRP A 105 0.36 -13.93 4.46
C TRP A 105 1.85 -13.73 4.75
N THR A 106 2.64 -13.55 3.69
CA THR A 106 4.08 -13.38 3.77
C THR A 106 4.52 -12.12 3.01
N PRO A 107 5.26 -11.19 3.64
CA PRO A 107 5.79 -10.03 2.94
C PRO A 107 6.83 -10.43 1.90
N LEU A 108 6.70 -9.88 0.70
CA LEU A 108 7.67 -10.04 -0.41
C LEU A 108 8.60 -8.83 -0.51
N LEU A 109 8.09 -7.63 -0.23
CA LEU A 109 8.83 -6.38 -0.26
C LEU A 109 8.28 -5.40 0.78
N ALA A 110 9.18 -4.77 1.54
CA ALA A 110 8.90 -3.60 2.37
C ALA A 110 9.91 -2.50 1.98
N ALA A 111 9.43 -1.27 1.74
CA ALA A 111 10.24 -0.13 1.29
C ALA A 111 10.28 1.02 2.30
#